data_AF-A0AAF1DBG5-F1
#
_entry.id   AF-A0AAF1DBG5-F1
#
_cell.length_a   1.000
_cell.length_b   1.000
_cell.length_c   1.000
_cell.angle_alpha   90.00
_cell.angle_beta   90.00
_cell.angle_gamma   90.00
#
_symmetry.space_group_name_H-M   'P 1'
#
loop_
_entity.id
_entity.type
_entity.pdbx_description
1 polymer ?
#
loop_
_entity_poly.entity_id
_entity_poly.type
_entity_poly.pdbx_seq_one_letter_code
_entity_poly.pdbx_strand_id
1 'polypeptide(L)'
;MDLTKIIDDLVRKKSKSKLQKLIAKCGGYIFSIDFIAKDDSTTTRYINILTNDFDESLKITKTYCGYPFEQDEKQCSVYLRLISDISPNGLYSGSIVFLQEQTKKRLKKAMSLPFPTLLEVLKKKLKHCRNMICGILKTALRKS
;
A
#
# COMPACT_ATOMS: atom_id res chain seq x y z
N MET A 1 8.77 -9.02 12.57
CA MET A 1 9.72 -8.18 11.79
C MET A 1 9.11 -6.81 11.69
N ASP A 2 9.84 -5.75 12.02
CA ASP A 2 9.35 -4.37 11.91
C ASP A 2 9.64 -3.85 10.49
N LEU A 3 8.68 -4.06 9.58
CA LEU A 3 8.84 -3.68 8.17
C LEU A 3 9.04 -2.18 7.98
N THR A 4 8.39 -1.37 8.82
CA THR A 4 8.48 0.08 8.78
C THR A 4 9.90 0.55 9.01
N LYS A 5 10.53 0.14 10.12
CA LYS A 5 11.92 0.52 10.41
C LYS A 5 12.89 0.07 9.33
N ILE A 6 12.71 -1.14 8.81
CA ILE A 6 13.60 -1.67 7.77
C ILE A 6 13.47 -0.85 6.49
N ILE A 7 12.25 -0.56 6.04
CA ILE A 7 12.02 0.20 4.81
C ILE A 7 12.52 1.63 4.96
N ASP A 8 12.28 2.29 6.08
CA ASP A 8 12.79 3.64 6.37
C ASP A 8 14.33 3.69 6.31
N ASP A 9 14.99 2.66 6.86
CA ASP A 9 16.44 2.50 6.77
C ASP A 9 16.92 2.37 5.33
N LEU A 10 16.23 1.58 4.52
CA LEU A 10 16.57 1.37 3.12
C LEU A 10 16.36 2.64 2.30
N VAL A 11 15.29 3.38 2.57
CA VAL A 11 14.99 4.67 1.93
C VAL A 11 16.06 5.70 2.27
N ARG A 12 16.41 5.86 3.55
CA ARG A 12 17.48 6.76 4.02
C ARG A 12 18.82 6.43 3.37
N LYS A 13 19.13 5.14 3.20
CA LYS A 13 20.36 4.66 2.54
C LYS A 13 20.23 4.57 1.01
N LYS A 14 19.10 5.02 0.42
CA LYS A 14 18.76 4.92 -1.02
C LYS A 14 19.05 3.53 -1.62
N SER A 15 18.85 2.48 -0.83
CA SER A 15 19.35 1.13 -1.11
C SER A 15 18.34 0.29 -1.90
N LYS A 16 18.14 0.64 -3.18
CA LYS A 16 17.16 -0.03 -4.07
C LYS A 16 17.33 -1.54 -4.17
N SER A 17 18.57 -2.02 -4.36
CA SER A 17 18.85 -3.46 -4.49
C SER A 17 18.49 -4.24 -3.23
N LYS A 18 18.68 -3.64 -2.05
CA LYS A 18 18.30 -4.23 -0.75
C LYS A 18 16.78 -4.24 -0.57
N LEU A 19 16.08 -3.21 -1.05
CA LEU A 19 14.61 -3.21 -1.08
C LEU A 19 14.07 -4.37 -1.95
N GLN A 20 14.62 -4.60 -3.14
CA GLN A 20 14.20 -5.72 -3.98
C GLN A 20 14.43 -7.08 -3.31
N LYS A 21 15.56 -7.25 -2.63
CA LYS A 21 15.84 -8.47 -1.84
C LYS A 21 14.85 -8.64 -0.69
N LEU A 22 14.47 -7.56 -0.01
CA LEU A 22 13.45 -7.60 1.03
C LEU A 22 12.10 -8.01 0.47
N ILE A 23 11.66 -7.41 -0.63
CA ILE A 23 10.39 -7.76 -1.31
C ILE A 23 10.38 -9.25 -1.69
N ALA A 24 11.46 -9.76 -2.28
CA ALA A 24 11.59 -11.18 -2.61
C ALA A 24 11.50 -12.07 -1.35
N LYS A 25 12.19 -11.70 -0.26
CA LYS A 25 12.14 -12.40 1.03
C LYS A 25 10.73 -12.40 1.65
N CYS A 26 9.95 -11.35 1.39
CA CYS A 26 8.60 -11.18 1.87
C CYS A 26 7.51 -11.89 1.04
N GLY A 27 7.88 -12.71 0.04
CA GLY A 27 6.94 -13.41 -0.82
C GLY A 27 6.62 -12.69 -2.14
N GLY A 28 7.40 -11.65 -2.47
CA GLY A 28 7.30 -10.91 -3.72
C GLY A 28 6.45 -9.64 -3.65
N TYR A 29 5.92 -9.29 -2.48
CA TYR A 29 5.13 -8.08 -2.28
C TYR A 29 5.28 -7.52 -0.87
N ILE A 30 5.20 -6.20 -0.78
CA ILE A 30 5.02 -5.45 0.46
C ILE A 30 3.98 -4.37 0.19
N PHE A 31 2.98 -4.28 1.05
CA PHE A 31 1.91 -3.31 1.00
C PHE A 31 2.17 -2.15 1.96
N SER A 32 1.90 -0.94 1.50
CA SER A 32 1.78 0.27 2.31
C SER A 32 0.31 0.66 2.40
N ILE A 33 -0.17 0.88 3.61
CA ILE A 33 -1.49 1.43 3.90
C ILE A 33 -1.29 2.82 4.48
N ASP A 34 -1.72 3.84 3.75
CA ASP A 34 -1.64 5.23 4.18
C ASP A 34 -3.04 5.72 4.52
N PHE A 35 -3.26 6.13 5.76
CA PHE A 35 -4.43 6.89 6.18
C PHE A 35 -4.02 8.34 6.40
N ILE A 36 -4.66 9.24 5.66
CA ILE A 36 -4.38 10.67 5.72
C ILE A 36 -5.69 11.38 6.06
N ALA A 37 -5.74 12.04 7.21
CA ALA A 37 -6.83 12.95 7.56
C ALA A 37 -6.37 14.40 7.46
N LYS A 38 -7.28 15.27 7.03
CA LYS A 38 -7.02 16.68 6.75
C LYS A 38 -8.14 17.58 7.26
N ASP A 39 -7.77 18.78 7.69
CA ASP A 39 -8.65 19.94 7.83
C ASP A 39 -8.26 21.00 6.79
N ASP A 40 -9.25 21.50 6.03
CA ASP A 40 -9.19 22.42 4.87
C ASP A 40 -8.11 22.14 3.81
N SER A 41 -6.84 22.07 4.20
CA SER A 41 -5.70 21.63 3.37
C SER A 41 -4.53 21.05 4.17
N THR A 42 -4.59 21.05 5.50
CA THR A 42 -3.49 20.63 6.39
C THR A 42 -3.70 19.19 6.81
N THR A 43 -2.67 18.36 6.72
CA THR A 43 -2.69 17.00 7.28
C THR A 43 -2.73 17.09 8.80
N THR A 44 -3.85 16.67 9.40
CA THR A 44 -4.03 16.58 10.85
C THR A 44 -3.55 15.24 11.38
N ARG A 45 -3.67 14.19 10.57
CA ARG A 45 -3.24 12.84 10.93
C ARG A 45 -2.67 12.09 9.74
N TYR A 46 -1.55 11.43 9.97
CA TYR A 46 -0.95 10.50 9.03
C TYR A 46 -0.62 9.20 9.73
N ILE A 47 -1.16 8.09 9.24
CA ILE A 47 -0.83 6.75 9.69
C ILE A 47 -0.32 5.96 8.50
N ASN A 48 0.86 5.36 8.64
CA ASN A 48 1.44 4.47 7.64
C ASN A 48 1.70 3.10 8.26
N ILE A 49 1.17 2.06 7.62
CA ILE A 49 1.34 0.67 8.04
C ILE A 49 1.90 -0.14 6.89
N LEU A 50 2.93 -0.93 7.17
CA LEU A 50 3.59 -1.79 6.21
C LEU A 50 3.38 -3.25 6.57
N THR A 51 2.87 -4.04 5.62
CA THR A 51 2.67 -5.48 5.80
C THR A 51 3.01 -6.24 4.52
N ASN A 52 3.51 -7.45 4.65
CA ASN A 52 3.65 -8.40 3.55
C ASN A 52 2.57 -9.50 3.57
N ASP A 53 1.52 -9.31 4.37
CA ASP A 53 0.34 -10.18 4.37
C ASP A 53 -0.79 -9.52 3.59
N PHE A 54 -1.34 -10.26 2.62
CA PHE A 54 -2.38 -9.75 1.75
C PHE A 54 -3.72 -9.57 2.48
N ASP A 55 -4.14 -10.55 3.28
CA ASP A 55 -5.42 -10.53 3.97
C ASP A 55 -5.40 -9.49 5.10
N GLU A 56 -4.25 -9.36 5.78
CA GLU A 56 -4.03 -8.29 6.74
C GLU A 56 -4.11 -6.91 6.08
N SER A 57 -3.47 -6.72 4.93
CA SER A 57 -3.53 -5.44 4.20
C SER A 57 -4.98 -5.03 3.86
N LEU A 58 -5.80 -6.00 3.45
CA LEU A 58 -7.22 -5.79 3.16
C LEU A 58 -8.04 -5.47 4.41
N LYS A 59 -7.78 -6.19 5.50
CA LYS A 59 -8.45 -5.97 6.79
C LYS A 59 -8.17 -4.56 7.31
N ILE A 60 -6.90 -4.15 7.33
CA ILE A 60 -6.48 -2.82 7.78
C ILE A 60 -7.09 -1.73 6.89
N THR A 61 -6.99 -1.89 5.56
CA THR A 61 -7.57 -0.93 4.61
C THR A 61 -9.07 -0.73 4.86
N LYS A 62 -9.82 -1.83 5.04
CA LYS A 62 -11.26 -1.77 5.35
C LYS A 62 -11.55 -1.05 6.67
N THR A 63 -10.76 -1.33 7.72
CA THR A 63 -10.89 -0.65 9.01
C THR A 63 -10.76 0.86 8.85
N TYR A 64 -9.74 1.34 8.13
CA TYR A 64 -9.55 2.78 7.93
C TYR A 64 -10.56 3.41 6.97
N CYS A 65 -11.16 2.63 6.06
CA CYS A 65 -12.28 3.10 5.24
C CYS A 65 -13.55 3.35 6.06
N GLY A 66 -13.73 2.64 7.17
CA GLY A 66 -14.86 2.85 8.09
C GLY A 66 -14.58 3.85 9.20
N TYR A 67 -13.38 4.47 9.23
CA TYR A 67 -12.96 5.31 10.33
C TYR A 67 -13.81 6.60 10.41
N PRO A 68 -14.43 6.89 11.57
CA PRO A 68 -15.21 8.11 11.73
C PRO A 68 -14.28 9.34 11.73
N PHE A 69 -14.73 10.42 11.12
CA PHE A 69 -14.04 11.71 11.22
C PHE A 69 -14.00 12.20 12.66
N GLU A 70 -12.85 12.70 13.09
CA GLU A 70 -12.76 13.50 14.31
C GLU A 70 -13.36 14.91 14.09
N GLN A 71 -13.45 15.72 15.15
CA GLN A 71 -14.26 16.94 15.16
C GLN A 71 -13.79 17.97 14.12
N ASP A 72 -12.48 18.14 13.98
CA ASP A 72 -11.79 19.08 13.09
C ASP A 72 -11.52 18.50 11.68
N GLU A 73 -11.43 17.18 11.55
CA GLU A 73 -11.17 16.54 10.24
C GLU A 73 -12.34 16.77 9.26
N LYS A 74 -12.01 17.22 8.03
CA LYS A 74 -12.98 17.46 6.95
C LYS A 74 -12.87 16.46 5.81
N GLN A 75 -11.67 15.89 5.60
CA GLN A 75 -11.38 14.92 4.55
C GLN A 75 -10.46 13.83 5.09
N CYS A 76 -10.68 12.60 4.63
CA CYS A 76 -9.77 11.49 4.87
C CYS A 76 -9.51 10.75 3.56
N SER A 77 -8.37 10.11 3.47
CA SER A 77 -7.95 9.36 2.29
C SER A 77 -7.22 8.12 2.74
N VAL A 78 -7.66 6.98 2.21
CA VAL A 78 -7.06 5.67 2.46
C VAL A 78 -6.43 5.20 1.17
N TYR A 79 -5.12 4.96 1.20
CA TYR A 79 -4.37 4.39 0.09
C TYR A 79 -3.88 3.00 0.47
N LEU A 80 -4.08 2.04 -0.42
CA LEU A 80 -3.32 0.78 -0.41
C LEU A 80 -2.37 0.82 -1.60
N ARG A 81 -1.08 0.60 -1.35
CA ARG A 81 -0.03 0.68 -2.36
C ARG A 81 0.85 -0.55 -2.30
N LEU A 82 1.22 -1.08 -3.46
CA LEU A 82 2.25 -2.10 -3.59
C LEU A 82 3.61 -1.43 -3.78
N ILE A 83 4.52 -1.60 -2.83
CA ILE A 83 5.87 -1.02 -2.89
C ILE A 83 6.69 -1.72 -3.98
N SER A 84 7.39 -0.92 -4.79
CA SER A 84 8.19 -1.43 -5.91
C SER A 84 9.57 -0.79 -6.04
N ASP A 85 9.80 0.44 -5.58
CA ASP A 85 11.11 1.10 -5.71
C ASP A 85 11.33 2.19 -4.65
N ILE A 86 12.49 2.85 -4.67
CA ILE A 86 12.80 4.07 -3.93
C ILE A 86 12.94 5.21 -4.95
N SER A 87 12.14 6.26 -4.82
CA SER A 87 12.22 7.44 -5.67
C SER A 87 13.48 8.27 -5.37
N PRO A 88 13.95 9.11 -6.33
CA PRO A 88 15.19 9.89 -6.18
C PRO A 88 15.21 10.83 -4.96
N ASN A 89 14.03 11.30 -4.55
CA ASN A 89 13.82 12.15 -3.37
C ASN A 89 13.88 11.38 -2.03
N GLY A 90 14.18 10.08 -2.04
CA GLY A 90 14.27 9.29 -0.80
C GLY A 90 12.91 9.02 -0.19
N LEU A 91 11.96 8.57 -1.01
CA LEU A 91 10.70 7.97 -0.56
C LEU A 91 10.56 6.60 -1.21
N TYR A 92 9.85 5.65 -0.59
CA TYR A 92 9.46 4.45 -1.33
C TYR A 92 8.33 4.79 -2.28
N SER A 93 8.40 4.26 -3.51
CA SER A 93 7.40 4.41 -4.54
C SER A 93 6.74 3.07 -4.82
N GLY A 94 5.54 3.12 -5.37
CA GLY A 94 4.73 1.94 -5.57
C GLY A 94 3.48 2.22 -6.36
N SER A 95 2.84 1.16 -6.81
CA SER A 95 1.56 1.25 -7.52
C SER A 95 0.43 1.37 -6.51
N ILE A 96 -0.38 2.44 -6.63
CA ILE A 96 -1.66 2.51 -5.91
C ILE A 96 -2.55 1.40 -6.46
N VAL A 97 -3.03 0.55 -5.55
CA VAL A 97 -3.95 -0.56 -5.87
C VAL A 97 -5.35 -0.29 -5.33
N PHE A 98 -5.47 0.63 -4.37
CA PHE A 98 -6.74 1.16 -3.89
C PHE A 98 -6.57 2.60 -3.43
N LEU A 99 -7.60 3.40 -3.68
CA LEU A 99 -7.76 4.74 -3.14
C LEU A 99 -9.23 4.93 -2.80
N GLN A 100 -9.49 5.34 -1.56
CA GLN A 100 -10.78 5.87 -1.17
C GLN A 100 -10.60 7.21 -0.50
N GLU A 101 -11.18 8.25 -1.10
CA GLU A 101 -11.27 9.58 -0.52
C GLU A 101 -12.67 9.80 0.04
N GLN A 102 -12.74 10.35 1.24
CA GLN A 102 -14.00 10.65 1.90
C GLN A 102 -13.97 12.09 2.37
N THR A 103 -15.11 12.76 2.29
CA THR A 103 -15.30 14.06 2.91
C THR A 103 -16.44 13.97 3.91
N LYS A 104 -16.36 14.74 4.99
CA LYS A 104 -17.39 14.75 6.05
C LYS A 104 -18.79 15.04 5.51
N LYS A 105 -18.88 15.80 4.40
CA LYS A 105 -20.13 16.07 3.67
C LYS A 105 -20.66 14.85 2.89
N ARG A 106 -19.79 13.99 2.33
CA ARG A 106 -20.17 12.81 1.51
C ARG A 106 -20.44 11.56 2.33
N LEU A 107 -19.88 11.44 3.54
CA LEU A 107 -20.05 10.25 4.39
C LEU A 107 -21.51 10.08 4.85
N LYS A 108 -22.28 11.17 5.00
CA LYS A 108 -23.74 11.12 5.22
C LYS A 108 -24.53 10.45 4.09
N LYS A 109 -23.92 10.21 2.92
CA LYS A 109 -24.59 9.67 1.71
C LYS A 109 -24.05 8.32 1.24
N ALA A 110 -22.91 7.86 1.76
CA ALA A 110 -22.10 6.79 1.15
C ALA A 110 -22.11 5.42 1.88
N MET A 111 -22.96 5.23 2.89
CA MET A 111 -23.09 3.95 3.62
C MET A 111 -23.60 2.75 2.76
N SER A 112 -23.58 2.82 1.43
CA SER A 112 -24.23 1.84 0.55
C SER A 112 -23.40 1.30 -0.63
N LEU A 113 -22.10 1.58 -0.76
CA LEU A 113 -21.31 1.03 -1.88
C LEU A 113 -20.43 -0.16 -1.48
N PRO A 114 -20.57 -1.32 -2.15
CA PRO A 114 -19.88 -2.53 -1.75
C PRO A 114 -18.45 -2.58 -2.32
N PHE A 115 -17.57 -3.28 -1.58
CA PHE A 115 -16.15 -3.58 -1.83
C PHE A 115 -15.75 -4.57 -2.98
N PRO A 116 -16.60 -5.15 -3.87
CA PRO A 116 -16.20 -6.24 -4.77
C PRO A 116 -15.09 -5.90 -5.77
N THR A 117 -14.99 -4.66 -6.25
CA THR A 117 -14.08 -4.27 -7.33
C THR A 117 -12.60 -4.31 -6.92
N LEU A 118 -12.31 -4.12 -5.62
CA LEU A 118 -10.94 -4.13 -5.09
C LEU A 118 -10.30 -5.52 -5.14
N LEU A 119 -11.07 -6.57 -4.83
CA LEU A 119 -10.56 -7.93 -4.75
C LEU A 119 -10.14 -8.47 -6.13
N GLU A 120 -10.89 -8.14 -7.18
CA GLU A 120 -10.58 -8.56 -8.55
C GLU A 120 -9.33 -7.87 -9.11
N VAL A 121 -9.18 -6.56 -8.89
CA VAL A 121 -8.02 -5.79 -9.36
C VAL A 121 -6.74 -6.27 -8.68
N LEU A 122 -6.80 -6.52 -7.36
CA LEU A 122 -5.66 -7.03 -6.60
C LEU A 122 -5.27 -8.44 -7.03
N LYS A 123 -6.23 -9.36 -7.21
CA LYS A 123 -5.96 -10.72 -7.70
C LYS A 123 -5.30 -10.70 -9.09
N LYS A 124 -5.77 -9.86 -10.01
CA LYS A 124 -5.17 -9.72 -11.35
C LYS A 124 -3.74 -9.20 -11.30
N LYS A 125 -3.45 -8.17 -10.49
CA LYS A 125 -2.10 -7.62 -10.35
C LYS A 125 -1.13 -8.58 -9.65
N LEU A 126 -1.56 -9.26 -8.59
CA LEU A 126 -0.73 -10.26 -7.90
C LEU A 126 -0.40 -11.46 -8.80
N LYS A 127 -1.37 -11.93 -9.59
CA LYS A 127 -1.12 -12.99 -10.59
C LYS A 127 -0.10 -12.56 -11.63
N HIS A 128 -0.15 -11.29 -12.07
CA HIS A 128 0.83 -10.74 -13.01
C HIS A 128 2.24 -10.64 -12.41
N CYS A 129 2.39 -10.13 -11.19
CA CYS A 129 3.67 -10.07 -10.50
C CYS A 129 4.28 -11.46 -10.25
N ARG A 130 3.46 -12.43 -9.83
CA ARG A 130 3.90 -13.82 -9.60
C ARG A 130 4.35 -14.50 -10.89
N ASN A 131 3.66 -14.25 -12.00
CA ASN A 131 4.05 -14.77 -13.32
C ASN A 131 5.37 -14.16 -13.82
N MET A 132 5.60 -12.87 -13.55
CA MET A 132 6.88 -12.22 -13.87
C MET A 132 8.04 -12.84 -13.10
N ILE A 133 7.88 -13.04 -11.79
CA ILE A 133 8.90 -13.64 -10.92
C ILE A 133 9.19 -15.09 -11.34
N CYS A 134 8.16 -15.89 -11.62
CA CYS A 134 8.32 -17.26 -12.14
C CYS A 134 8.99 -17.29 -13.54
N GLY A 135 8.70 -16.32 -14.41
CA GLY A 135 9.33 -16.20 -15.73
C GLY A 135 10.81 -15.90 -15.60
N ILE A 136 11.20 -14.96 -14.75
CA ILE A 136 12.60 -14.62 -14.47
C ILE A 136 13.35 -15.83 -13.90
N LEU A 137 12.76 -16.54 -12.92
CA LEU A 137 13.35 -17.75 -12.33
C LEU A 137 13.54 -18.89 -13.35
N LYS A 138 12.56 -19.15 -14.23
CA LYS A 138 12.69 -20.16 -15.29
C LYS A 138 13.74 -19.79 -16.34
N THR A 139 13.93 -18.50 -16.60
CA THR A 139 14.92 -18.00 -17.56
C THR A 139 16.34 -18.05 -16.97
N ALA A 140 16.47 -17.83 -15.66
CA ALA A 140 17.74 -17.99 -14.94
C ALA A 140 18.16 -19.48 -14.83
N LEU A 141 17.22 -20.40 -14.63
CA LEU A 141 17.48 -21.85 -14.55
C LEU A 141 17.79 -22.53 -15.90
N ARG A 142 17.46 -21.91 -17.04
CA ARG A 142 17.80 -22.43 -18.39
C ARG A 142 19.17 -21.98 -18.92
N LYS A 143 19.83 -21.06 -18.21
CA LYS A 143 21.17 -20.55 -18.55
C LYS A 143 22.26 -21.08 -17.60
N SER A 144 21.90 -22.01 -16.73
CA SER A 144 22.79 -22.87 -15.93
C SER A 144 22.88 -24.24 -16.59
#